data_AF-A0A3M2B849-F1
#
_entry.id   AF-A0A3M2B849-F1
#
_cell.length_a   1.000
_cell.length_b   1.000
_cell.length_c   1.000
_cell.angle_alpha   90.00
_cell.angle_beta   90.00
_cell.angle_gamma   90.00
#
_symmetry.space_group_name_H-M   'P 1'
#
loop_
_entity.id
_entity.type
_entity.pdbx_description
1 polymer ?
#
loop_
_entity_poly.entity_id
_entity_poly.type
_entity_poly.pdbx_seq_one_letter_code
_entity_poly.pdbx_strand_id
1 'polypeptide(L)' 'FYDGPGVSAPSYTRPPEYRGLRVPEVLRSGDHRAIEAWRAEQAERLSRRLRGEGAAGDED' A
#
# COMPACT_ATOMS: atom_id res chain seq x y z
N PHE A 1 -18.08 -1.88 -2.00
CA PHE A 1 -17.69 -1.08 -0.82
C PHE A 1 -16.30 -0.55 -1.10
N TYR A 2 -16.13 0.78 -1.03
CA TYR A 2 -15.10 1.66 -1.60
C TYR A 2 -13.72 1.03 -1.95
N ASP A 3 -13.21 1.37 -3.15
CA ASP A 3 -12.01 0.85 -3.87
C ASP A 3 -12.22 -0.32 -4.88
N GLY A 4 -13.19 -0.21 -5.79
CA GLY A 4 -13.22 -0.99 -7.06
C GLY A 4 -13.16 -2.54 -6.94
N PRO A 5 -13.04 -3.28 -8.06
CA PRO A 5 -12.66 -4.69 -8.03
C PRO A 5 -11.15 -4.80 -7.83
N GLY A 6 -10.71 -5.05 -6.60
CA GLY A 6 -9.29 -5.16 -6.25
C GLY A 6 -9.06 -5.33 -4.76
N VAL A 7 -7.81 -5.51 -4.36
CA VAL A 7 -7.41 -5.51 -2.95
C VAL A 7 -7.15 -4.08 -2.52
N SER A 8 -7.71 -3.66 -1.38
CA SER A 8 -7.48 -2.32 -0.85
C SER A 8 -6.04 -2.12 -0.39
N ALA A 9 -5.61 -0.85 -0.38
CA ALA A 9 -4.31 -0.45 0.15
C ALA A 9 -4.18 -0.79 1.64
N PRO A 10 -2.95 -1.10 2.14
CA PRO A 10 -2.73 -1.39 3.54
C PRO A 10 -3.11 -0.21 4.44
N SER A 11 -3.77 -0.52 5.54
CA SER A 11 -4.24 0.45 6.53
C SER A 11 -3.22 0.59 7.66
N TYR A 12 -2.93 1.83 8.01
CA TYR A 12 -2.00 2.18 9.09
C TYR A 12 -2.74 2.96 10.17
N THR A 13 -2.30 2.80 11.42
CA THR A 13 -2.82 3.52 12.58
C THR A 13 -1.66 3.91 13.49
N ARG A 14 -1.96 4.69 14.52
CA ARG A 14 -0.97 5.09 15.53
C ARG A 14 -0.54 3.87 16.36
N PRO A 15 0.71 3.81 16.85
CA PRO A 15 1.81 4.79 16.69
C PRO A 15 2.51 4.76 15.31
N PRO A 16 3.30 5.79 14.94
CA PRO A 16 3.99 5.87 13.63
C PRO A 16 5.00 4.74 13.35
N GLU A 17 5.45 4.04 14.39
CA GLU A 17 6.30 2.87 14.29
C GLU A 17 5.84 1.84 15.32
N TYR A 18 5.66 0.59 14.87
CA TYR A 18 5.23 -0.50 15.74
C TYR A 18 5.93 -1.80 15.32
N ARG A 19 6.67 -2.43 16.24
CA ARG A 19 7.43 -3.68 16.01
C ARG A 19 8.34 -3.62 14.77
N GLY A 20 8.99 -2.48 14.55
CA GLY A 20 9.86 -2.24 13.38
C GLY A 20 9.12 -1.92 12.07
N LEU A 21 7.78 -1.93 12.07
CA LEU A 21 6.98 -1.47 10.92
C LEU A 21 6.72 0.02 11.06
N ARG A 22 7.22 0.80 10.11
CA ARG A 22 7.05 2.25 10.05
C ARG A 22 5.92 2.62 9.10
N VAL A 23 5.10 3.60 9.49
CA VAL A 23 4.10 4.22 8.62
C VAL A 23 4.82 4.96 7.48
N PRO A 24 4.51 4.68 6.20
CA PRO A 24 5.09 5.38 5.06
C PRO A 24 5.00 6.90 5.20
N GLU A 25 6.07 7.62 4.84
CA GLU A 25 6.11 9.09 4.99
C GLU A 25 5.03 9.79 4.15
N VAL A 26 4.67 9.22 3.00
CA VAL A 26 3.55 9.71 2.17
C VAL A 26 2.23 9.72 2.91
N LEU A 27 1.98 8.78 3.85
CA LEU A 27 0.78 8.77 4.68
C LEU A 27 0.84 9.79 5.82
N ARG A 28 2.01 10.37 6.08
CA ARG A 28 2.26 11.38 7.12
C ARG A 28 2.45 12.79 6.55
N SER A 29 2.51 12.95 5.22
CA SER A 29 2.79 14.23 4.57
C SER A 29 1.59 15.19 4.59
N GLY A 30 0.36 14.67 4.74
CA GLY A 30 -0.87 15.46 4.59
C GLY A 30 -1.21 15.80 3.13
N ASP A 31 -0.39 15.37 2.16
CA ASP A 31 -0.69 15.53 0.73
C ASP A 31 -1.71 14.48 0.29
N HIS A 32 -2.97 14.89 0.19
CA HIS A 32 -4.06 13.99 -0.19
C HIS A 32 -3.86 13.36 -1.56
N ARG A 33 -3.25 14.08 -2.52
CA ARG A 33 -3.02 13.57 -3.88
C ARG A 33 -1.92 12.51 -3.88
N ALA A 34 -0.84 12.75 -3.14
CA ALA A 34 0.23 11.77 -2.98
C ALA A 34 -0.27 10.52 -2.24
N ILE A 35 -1.13 10.68 -1.23
CA ILE A 35 -1.76 9.57 -0.50
C ILE A 35 -2.64 8.75 -1.43
N GLU A 36 -3.48 9.38 -2.24
CA GLU A 36 -4.37 8.68 -3.18
C GLU A 36 -3.57 7.90 -4.23
N ALA A 37 -2.55 8.53 -4.82
CA ALA A 37 -1.66 7.87 -5.78
C ALA A 37 -0.96 6.65 -5.17
N TRP A 38 -0.42 6.80 -3.96
CA TRP A 38 0.21 5.70 -3.24
C TRP A 38 -0.78 4.57 -2.95
N ARG A 39 -2.01 4.88 -2.51
CA ARG A 39 -3.04 3.86 -2.25
C ARG A 39 -3.39 3.06 -3.51
N ALA A 40 -3.56 3.74 -4.65
CA ALA A 40 -3.84 3.08 -5.92
C ALA A 40 -2.71 2.13 -6.34
N GLU A 41 -1.46 2.57 -6.22
CA GLU A 41 -0.28 1.74 -6.52
C GLU A 41 -0.20 0.50 -5.62
N GLN A 42 -0.42 0.66 -4.30
CA GLN A 42 -0.38 -0.46 -3.37
C GLN A 42 -1.51 -1.47 -3.62
N ALA A 43 -2.71 -0.98 -3.92
CA ALA A 43 -3.87 -1.80 -4.25
C ALA A 43 -3.61 -2.65 -5.50
N GLU A 44 -3.05 -2.05 -6.55
CA GLU A 44 -2.67 -2.76 -7.76
C GLU A 44 -1.58 -3.79 -7.49
N ARG A 45 -0.50 -3.41 -6.79
CA ARG A 45 0.61 -4.30 -6.46
C ARG A 45 0.13 -5.52 -5.68
N LEU A 46 -0.73 -5.32 -4.68
CA LEU A 46 -1.29 -6.41 -3.87
C LEU A 46 -2.24 -7.29 -4.70
N SER A 47 -3.05 -6.67 -5.57
CA SER A 47 -3.95 -7.41 -6.47
C SER A 47 -3.20 -8.28 -7.47
N ARG A 48 -2.09 -7.79 -8.04
CA ARG A 48 -1.22 -8.58 -8.92
C ARG A 48 -0.55 -9.72 -8.16
N ARG A 49 -0.04 -9.44 -6.95
CA ARG A 49 0.57 -10.47 -6.08
C ARG A 49 -0.41 -11.58 -5.73
N LEU A 50 -1.66 -11.25 -5.37
CA LEU A 50 -2.67 -12.26 -5.04
C LEU A 50 -3.15 -13.06 -6.25
N ARG A 51 -3.19 -12.45 -7.44
CA ARG A 51 -3.49 -13.17 -8.69
C ARG A 51 -2.35 -14.08 -9.16
N GLY A 52 -1.19 -14.04 -8.51
CA GLY A 52 0.00 -14.78 -8.94
C GLY A 52 0.68 -14.19 -10.18
N GLU A 53 0.32 -12.96 -10.55
CA GLU A 53 0.85 -12.24 -11.73
C GLU A 53 2.21 -11.56 -11.43
N GLY A 54 2.88 -11.94 -10.34
CA GLY A 54 4.11 -11.30 -9.88
C GLY A 54 4.80 -12.06 -8.75
N ALA A 55 5.44 -13.17 -9.10
CA ALA A 55 6.51 -13.80 -8.34
C ALA A 55 7.56 -14.31 -9.34
N ALA A 56 8.19 -13.40 -10.06
CA ALA A 56 9.38 -13.66 -10.86
C ALA A 56 10.31 -12.45 -10.74
N GLY A 57 11.26 -12.55 -9.80
CA GLY A 57 12.40 -11.64 -9.67
C GLY A 57 12.13 -10.41 -8.83
N ASP A 58 12.54 -10.45 -7.57
CA ASP A 58 13.15 -9.33 -6.83
C ASP A 58 13.73 -9.95 -5.54
N GLU A 59 14.81 -10.71 -5.72
CA GLU A 59 15.80 -10.96 -4.68
C GLU A 59 16.73 -9.74 -4.68
N ASP A 60 16.77 -8.99 -3.57
CA ASP A 60 17.94 -8.32 -2.93
C ASP A 60 17.49 -7.26 -1.91
#